data_AF-A0ABD7F8N0-F1
#
_entry.id   AF-A0ABD7F8N0-F1
#
_cell.length_a   1.000
_cell.length_b   1.000
_cell.length_c   1.000
_cell.angle_alpha   90.00
_cell.angle_beta   90.00
_cell.angle_gamma   90.00
#
_symmetry.space_group_name_H-M   'P 1'
#
loop_
_entity.id
_entity.type
_entity.pdbx_description
1 polymer ?
#
loop_
_entity_poly.entity_id
_entity_poly.type
_entity_poly.pdbx_seq_one_letter_code
_entity_poly.pdbx_strand_id
1 'polypeptide(L)'
;MLNFLKKLPFYDKTWFQFILFVLRRFEADRCREHAGALTYTTLFAVVPMLTVFLVIISSIKALEPARQQLQQLIYSNFLPKSTIAFDRILNSFTEKSSNLTVIGVLFLFVTTVMMLSTIETAFNRIWRVRETRGGIVGFMRYWTIISLGPILLGSAFVISSAVASMNILSNNFAGYELNGAFVLWLISFGLTIIGFFFLYWTIPNRTIPIYSAIIAACFSATLFELLKNIFSFAMSNFTSYELVYGAFAAIPIFLLWIFLSWNIVLLGVEVSYALTAFHSQKIQTRHPVLMLLDVLELFYKKQKLGESVTDLEALDIMGRGEIGRWPGYVEMLEKQNLIKRTDKDEYVLVRNLSQVDFWSFYTALPFSLPRRQDVGNIHPDDEWMQKLGPALIESDDYLAAKLAIPLSTIFEEK
;
A
#
# COMPACT_ATOMS: atom_id res chain seq x y z
N MET A 1 10.79 -23.55 2.01
CA MET A 1 11.21 -22.39 2.83
C MET A 1 10.36 -22.17 4.08
N LEU A 2 9.01 -22.25 4.03
CA LEU A 2 8.13 -22.06 5.21
C LEU A 2 8.40 -22.97 6.42
N ASN A 3 8.79 -24.23 6.21
CA ASN A 3 8.99 -25.19 7.32
C ASN A 3 10.25 -24.93 8.16
N PHE A 4 11.23 -24.19 7.64
CA PHE A 4 12.42 -23.80 8.40
C PHE A 4 12.15 -22.60 9.31
N LEU A 5 11.32 -21.65 8.86
CA LEU A 5 10.97 -20.47 9.65
C LEU A 5 10.17 -20.83 10.91
N LYS A 6 9.32 -21.88 10.84
CA LYS A 6 8.56 -22.40 11.99
C LYS A 6 9.44 -22.96 13.12
N LYS A 7 10.73 -23.22 12.87
CA LYS A 7 11.67 -23.73 13.87
C LYS A 7 12.37 -22.63 14.66
N LEU A 8 12.14 -21.35 14.34
CA LEU A 8 12.78 -20.23 15.02
C LEU A 8 12.08 -19.98 16.38
N PRO A 9 12.84 -19.74 17.47
CA PRO A 9 12.27 -19.57 18.82
C PRO A 9 11.41 -18.31 18.97
N PHE A 10 11.56 -17.34 18.06
CA PHE A 10 10.76 -16.12 18.00
C PHE A 10 9.64 -16.19 16.96
N TYR A 11 9.37 -17.35 16.36
CA TYR A 11 8.32 -17.49 15.34
C TYR A 11 6.97 -17.03 15.86
N ASP A 12 6.58 -17.39 17.09
CA ASP A 12 5.28 -17.04 17.66
C ASP A 12 5.19 -15.60 18.19
N LYS A 13 6.29 -14.83 18.16
CA LYS A 13 6.29 -13.43 18.62
C LYS A 13 5.52 -12.56 17.62
N THR A 14 4.68 -11.67 18.14
CA THR A 14 3.80 -10.79 17.37
C THR A 14 4.54 -9.93 16.35
N TRP A 15 5.69 -9.36 16.72
CA TRP A 15 6.51 -8.54 15.84
C TRP A 15 7.09 -9.35 14.66
N PHE A 16 7.48 -10.60 14.88
CA PHE A 16 8.04 -11.45 13.83
C PHE A 16 6.94 -11.92 12.87
N GLN A 17 5.77 -12.29 13.40
CA GLN A 17 4.59 -12.60 12.59
C GLN A 17 4.14 -11.39 11.76
N PHE A 18 4.22 -10.18 12.31
CA PHE A 18 3.93 -8.95 11.57
C PHE A 18 4.89 -8.77 10.39
N ILE A 19 6.20 -8.90 10.60
CA ILE A 19 7.19 -8.79 9.53
C ILE A 19 6.95 -9.86 8.45
N LEU A 20 6.74 -11.11 8.88
CA LEU A 20 6.44 -12.23 7.98
C LEU A 20 5.16 -11.98 7.17
N PHE A 21 4.13 -11.41 7.80
CA PHE A 21 2.88 -11.03 7.16
C PHE A 21 3.10 -9.96 6.08
N VAL A 22 3.79 -8.86 6.42
CA VAL A 22 4.13 -7.78 5.49
C VAL A 22 4.93 -8.33 4.30
N LEU A 23 5.98 -9.12 4.54
CA LEU A 23 6.82 -9.67 3.46
C LEU A 23 6.05 -10.63 2.56
N ARG A 24 5.23 -11.52 3.13
CA ARG A 24 4.38 -12.42 2.33
C ARG A 24 3.40 -11.66 1.48
N ARG A 25 2.82 -10.57 2.00
CA ARG A 25 1.86 -9.75 1.27
C ARG A 25 2.53 -8.94 0.18
N PHE A 26 3.67 -8.33 0.46
CA PHE A 26 4.46 -7.61 -0.52
C PHE A 26 4.77 -8.46 -1.76
N GLU A 27 5.11 -9.74 -1.58
CA GLU A 27 5.29 -10.67 -2.71
C GLU A 27 3.94 -11.09 -3.34
N ALA A 28 2.93 -11.41 -2.55
CA ALA A 28 1.61 -11.81 -3.05
C ALA A 28 0.93 -10.71 -3.88
N ASP A 29 1.16 -9.45 -3.53
CA ASP A 29 0.68 -8.27 -4.24
C ASP A 29 1.53 -7.86 -5.42
N ARG A 30 2.62 -8.61 -5.67
CA ARG A 30 3.56 -8.38 -6.76
C ARG A 30 4.14 -6.97 -6.71
N CYS A 31 4.41 -6.46 -5.51
CA CYS A 31 4.91 -5.10 -5.32
C CYS A 31 6.23 -4.84 -6.05
N ARG A 32 7.08 -5.87 -6.24
CA ARG A 32 8.30 -5.75 -7.06
C ARG A 32 8.01 -5.52 -8.54
N GLU A 33 7.03 -6.21 -9.09
CA GLU A 33 6.58 -6.01 -10.49
C GLU A 33 6.01 -4.60 -10.64
N HIS A 34 5.18 -4.16 -9.68
CA HIS A 34 4.65 -2.80 -9.65
C HIS A 34 5.73 -1.74 -9.50
N ALA A 35 6.76 -1.97 -8.66
CA ALA A 35 7.90 -1.07 -8.55
C ALA A 35 8.65 -0.94 -9.88
N GLY A 36 8.81 -2.03 -10.63
CA GLY A 36 9.38 -2.02 -11.98
C GLY A 36 8.54 -1.19 -12.97
N ALA A 37 7.22 -1.40 -12.99
CA ALA A 37 6.30 -0.63 -13.82
C ALA A 37 6.31 0.86 -13.46
N LEU A 38 6.27 1.19 -12.16
CA LEU A 38 6.34 2.57 -11.67
C LEU A 38 7.69 3.23 -12.00
N THR A 39 8.78 2.45 -12.00
CA THR A 39 10.10 2.94 -12.42
C THR A 39 10.10 3.36 -13.88
N TYR A 40 9.59 2.49 -14.75
CA TYR A 40 9.43 2.80 -16.17
C TYR A 40 8.54 4.03 -16.38
N THR A 41 7.37 4.07 -15.74
CA THR A 41 6.45 5.22 -15.85
C THR A 41 7.10 6.51 -15.34
N THR A 42 7.85 6.45 -14.24
CA THR A 42 8.58 7.60 -13.69
C THR A 42 9.63 8.12 -14.67
N LEU A 43 10.34 7.25 -15.39
CA LEU A 43 11.33 7.67 -16.39
C LEU A 43 10.71 8.59 -17.46
N PHE A 44 9.52 8.27 -17.95
CA PHE A 44 8.83 9.09 -18.95
C PHE A 44 8.10 10.30 -18.34
N ALA A 45 7.63 10.18 -17.11
CA ALA A 45 6.80 11.20 -16.46
C ALA A 45 7.58 12.22 -15.63
N VAL A 46 8.86 11.96 -15.29
CA VAL A 46 9.65 12.86 -14.44
C VAL A 46 9.78 14.25 -15.07
N VAL A 47 10.05 14.32 -16.38
CA VAL A 47 10.19 15.59 -17.09
C VAL A 47 8.85 16.36 -17.15
N PRO A 48 7.73 15.75 -17.58
CA PRO A 48 6.42 16.38 -17.48
C PRO A 48 6.02 16.86 -16.09
N MET A 49 6.20 16.02 -15.08
CA MET A 49 5.83 16.33 -13.70
C MET A 49 6.64 17.52 -13.18
N LEU A 50 7.97 17.50 -13.35
CA LEU A 50 8.85 18.60 -12.96
C LEU A 50 8.49 19.90 -13.68
N THR A 51 8.12 19.81 -14.96
CA THR A 51 7.72 20.98 -15.74
C THR A 51 6.43 21.61 -15.21
N VAL A 52 5.39 20.82 -14.98
CA VAL A 52 4.12 21.30 -14.40
C VAL A 52 4.37 21.94 -13.03
N PHE A 53 5.18 21.29 -12.21
CA PHE A 53 5.57 21.76 -10.89
C PHE A 53 6.30 23.12 -10.94
N LEU A 54 7.30 23.27 -11.83
CA LEU A 54 8.05 24.51 -12.02
C LEU A 54 7.18 25.64 -12.58
N VAL A 55 6.28 25.34 -13.52
CA VAL A 55 5.36 26.34 -14.10
C VAL A 55 4.43 26.89 -13.02
N ILE A 56 3.84 26.03 -12.18
CA ILE A 56 2.96 26.46 -11.08
C ILE A 56 3.71 27.34 -10.10
N ILE A 57 4.91 26.94 -9.67
CA ILE A 57 5.70 27.73 -8.72
C ILE A 57 6.12 29.07 -9.32
N SER A 58 6.57 29.08 -10.59
CA SER A 58 6.99 30.31 -11.28
C SER A 58 5.82 31.28 -11.52
N SER A 59 4.58 30.77 -11.57
CA SER A 59 3.39 31.61 -11.70
C SER A 59 3.06 32.41 -10.43
N ILE A 60 3.61 32.01 -9.27
CA ILE A 60 3.31 32.61 -7.97
C ILE A 60 4.56 33.33 -7.44
N LYS A 61 4.59 34.67 -7.55
CA LYS A 61 5.74 35.49 -7.12
C LYS A 61 6.19 35.24 -5.68
N ALA A 62 5.27 34.91 -4.77
CA ALA A 62 5.57 34.61 -3.37
C ALA A 62 6.40 33.32 -3.18
N LEU A 63 6.45 32.44 -4.19
CA LEU A 63 7.18 31.18 -4.16
C LEU A 63 8.52 31.23 -4.92
N GLU A 64 8.94 32.40 -5.42
CA GLU A 64 10.22 32.56 -6.11
C GLU A 64 11.42 32.02 -5.29
N PRO A 65 11.52 32.25 -3.95
CA PRO A 65 12.59 31.68 -3.13
C PRO A 65 12.56 30.14 -3.07
N ALA A 66 11.38 29.54 -3.18
CA ALA A 66 11.22 28.08 -3.17
C ALA A 66 11.82 27.44 -4.42
N ARG A 67 11.89 28.17 -5.55
CA ARG A 67 12.41 27.65 -6.83
C ARG A 67 13.85 27.14 -6.73
N GLN A 68 14.73 27.95 -6.14
CA GLN A 68 16.16 27.59 -5.99
C GLN A 68 16.34 26.43 -5.02
N GLN A 69 15.56 26.41 -3.94
CA GLN A 69 15.61 25.33 -2.95
C GLN A 69 15.05 24.03 -3.48
N LEU A 70 14.01 24.09 -4.30
CA LEU A 70 13.45 22.93 -4.97
C LEU A 70 14.44 22.29 -5.94
N GLN A 71 15.18 23.10 -6.70
CA GLN A 71 16.28 22.58 -7.50
C GLN A 71 17.29 21.85 -6.60
N GLN A 72 17.73 22.47 -5.51
CA GLN A 72 18.63 21.82 -4.54
C GLN A 72 18.04 20.54 -3.91
N LEU A 73 16.73 20.47 -3.71
CA LEU A 73 16.06 19.31 -3.14
C LEU A 73 15.95 18.16 -4.13
N ILE A 74 15.61 18.46 -5.39
CA ILE A 74 15.67 17.51 -6.49
C ILE A 74 17.10 16.94 -6.57
N TYR A 75 18.12 17.80 -6.50
CA TYR A 75 19.52 17.38 -6.52
C TYR A 75 19.93 16.55 -5.30
N SER A 76 19.45 16.88 -4.10
CA SER A 76 19.90 16.25 -2.85
C SER A 76 19.11 14.99 -2.46
N ASN A 77 17.86 14.85 -2.89
CA ASN A 77 16.98 13.76 -2.46
C ASN A 77 16.45 12.90 -3.61
N PHE A 78 16.31 13.43 -4.83
CA PHE A 78 15.76 12.68 -5.97
C PHE A 78 16.83 12.17 -6.94
N LEU A 79 17.97 12.85 -7.02
CA LEU A 79 19.10 12.43 -7.83
C LEU A 79 20.19 11.80 -6.95
N PRO A 80 20.86 10.74 -7.41
CA PRO A 80 22.10 10.31 -6.79
C PRO A 80 23.12 11.45 -6.90
N LYS A 81 23.89 11.69 -5.82
CA LYS A 81 24.91 12.76 -5.75
C LYS A 81 26.02 12.67 -6.83
N SER A 82 26.04 11.63 -7.65
CA SER A 82 27.12 11.31 -8.61
C SER A 82 26.80 11.60 -10.09
N THR A 83 25.59 12.00 -10.46
CA THR A 83 25.24 12.11 -11.90
C THR A 83 25.34 13.53 -12.48
N ILE A 84 26.55 13.94 -12.87
CA ILE A 84 26.85 15.19 -13.62
C ILE A 84 26.05 15.30 -14.94
N ALA A 85 25.61 14.17 -15.50
CA ALA A 85 24.80 14.13 -16.72
C ALA A 85 23.37 14.68 -16.53
N PHE A 86 22.80 14.56 -15.33
CA PHE A 86 21.42 14.99 -15.06
C PHE A 86 21.30 16.51 -14.88
N ASP A 87 22.33 17.16 -14.33
CA ASP A 87 22.38 18.61 -14.16
C ASP A 87 22.24 19.33 -15.51
N ARG A 88 22.94 18.85 -16.53
CA ARG A 88 22.85 19.40 -17.90
C ARG A 88 21.46 19.20 -18.50
N ILE A 89 20.86 18.01 -18.32
CA ILE A 89 19.53 17.70 -18.84
C ILE A 89 18.48 18.59 -18.17
N LEU A 90 18.46 18.68 -16.83
CA LEU A 90 17.48 19.50 -16.10
C LEU A 90 17.61 20.99 -16.42
N ASN A 91 18.83 21.52 -16.51
CA ASN A 91 19.04 22.93 -16.84
C ASN A 91 18.60 23.24 -18.28
N SER A 92 18.95 22.40 -19.26
CA SER A 92 18.51 22.55 -20.65
C SER A 92 16.99 22.42 -20.83
N PHE A 93 16.30 21.64 -20.00
CA PHE A 93 14.85 21.54 -20.02
C PHE A 93 14.16 22.74 -19.38
N THR A 94 14.70 23.25 -18.26
CA THR A 94 14.17 24.45 -17.59
C THR A 94 14.24 25.68 -18.51
N GLU A 95 15.31 25.82 -19.30
CA GLU A 95 15.41 26.89 -20.30
C GLU A 95 14.35 26.74 -21.41
N LYS A 96 14.09 25.52 -21.86
CA LYS A 96 13.10 25.23 -22.91
C LYS A 96 11.65 25.25 -22.43
N SER A 97 11.38 25.06 -21.13
CA SER A 97 10.02 25.04 -20.59
C SER A 97 9.33 26.40 -20.69
N SER A 98 10.09 27.50 -20.76
CA SER A 98 9.56 28.85 -20.99
C SER A 98 8.89 29.03 -22.37
N ASN A 99 9.16 28.12 -23.32
CA ASN A 99 8.62 28.12 -24.68
C ASN A 99 7.55 27.03 -24.92
N LEU A 100 6.94 26.49 -23.86
CA LEU A 100 5.90 25.47 -24.00
C LEU A 100 4.65 26.02 -24.68
N THR A 101 4.27 25.41 -25.79
CA THR A 101 2.97 25.67 -26.43
C THR A 101 1.84 25.10 -25.58
N VAL A 102 0.62 25.59 -25.78
CA VAL A 102 -0.59 25.06 -25.12
C VAL A 102 -0.74 23.55 -25.33
N ILE A 103 -0.37 23.06 -26.52
CA ILE A 103 -0.36 21.62 -26.86
C ILE A 103 0.65 20.87 -25.99
N GLY A 104 1.85 21.43 -25.78
CA GLY A 104 2.86 20.88 -24.88
C GLY A 104 2.34 20.78 -23.45
N VAL A 105 1.75 21.85 -22.90
CA VAL A 105 1.18 21.83 -21.54
C VAL A 105 0.10 20.76 -21.38
N LEU A 106 -0.81 20.63 -22.36
CA LEU A 106 -1.83 19.57 -22.35
C LEU A 106 -1.22 18.17 -22.36
N PHE A 107 -0.19 17.93 -23.17
CA PHE A 107 0.50 16.64 -23.21
C PHE A 107 1.18 16.32 -21.86
N LEU A 108 1.83 17.31 -21.23
CA LEU A 108 2.46 17.13 -19.91
C LEU A 108 1.42 16.89 -18.81
N PHE A 109 0.26 17.54 -18.91
CA PHE A 109 -0.85 17.32 -17.99
C PHE A 109 -1.38 15.88 -18.09
N VAL A 110 -1.67 15.41 -19.31
CA VAL A 110 -2.17 14.04 -19.55
C VAL A 110 -1.18 12.99 -19.04
N THR A 111 0.11 13.15 -19.33
CA THR A 111 1.15 12.22 -18.84
C THR A 111 1.27 12.21 -17.33
N THR A 112 1.12 13.37 -16.66
CA THR A 112 1.09 13.45 -15.19
C THR A 112 -0.13 12.72 -14.61
N VAL A 113 -1.32 12.87 -15.21
CA VAL A 113 -2.52 12.14 -14.81
C VAL A 113 -2.33 10.62 -14.98
N MET A 114 -1.73 10.17 -16.08
CA MET A 114 -1.42 8.76 -16.30
C MET A 114 -0.45 8.20 -15.24
N MET A 115 0.56 8.98 -14.85
CA MET A 115 1.48 8.60 -13.78
C MET A 115 0.75 8.46 -12.44
N LEU A 116 -0.05 9.45 -12.06
CA LEU A 116 -0.83 9.41 -10.81
C LEU A 116 -1.80 8.23 -10.79
N SER A 117 -2.46 7.93 -11.91
CA SER A 117 -3.34 6.77 -12.06
C SER A 117 -2.59 5.45 -11.87
N THR A 118 -1.36 5.35 -12.37
CA THR A 118 -0.52 4.17 -12.17
C THR A 118 -0.14 3.98 -10.70
N ILE A 119 0.26 5.06 -10.02
CA ILE A 119 0.59 5.05 -8.58
C ILE A 119 -0.64 4.65 -7.76
N GLU A 120 -1.78 5.29 -8.04
CA GLU A 120 -3.04 4.99 -7.38
C GLU A 120 -3.44 3.53 -7.57
N THR A 121 -3.31 2.99 -8.78
CA THR A 121 -3.66 1.58 -9.06
C THR A 121 -2.80 0.62 -8.22
N ALA A 122 -1.50 0.90 -8.09
CA ALA A 122 -0.62 0.10 -7.23
C ALA A 122 -1.02 0.18 -5.74
N PHE A 123 -1.40 1.37 -5.28
CA PHE A 123 -1.78 1.60 -3.89
C PHE A 123 -3.14 0.97 -3.56
N ASN A 124 -4.11 1.15 -4.45
CA ASN A 124 -5.44 0.57 -4.38
C ASN A 124 -5.37 -0.96 -4.39
N ARG A 125 -4.43 -1.55 -5.13
CA ARG A 125 -4.23 -3.01 -5.12
C ARG A 125 -3.82 -3.53 -3.74
N ILE A 126 -2.89 -2.84 -3.06
CA ILE A 126 -2.47 -3.18 -1.69
C ILE A 126 -3.66 -3.00 -0.73
N TRP A 127 -4.37 -1.87 -0.84
CA TRP A 127 -5.55 -1.54 -0.02
C TRP A 127 -6.84 -2.26 -0.41
N ARG A 128 -6.79 -3.15 -1.41
CA ARG A 128 -7.91 -3.96 -1.90
C ARG A 128 -9.12 -3.13 -2.34
N VAL A 129 -8.87 -1.95 -2.90
CA VAL A 129 -9.92 -1.10 -3.46
C VAL A 129 -10.27 -1.58 -4.86
N ARG A 130 -11.52 -2.00 -5.06
CA ARG A 130 -12.03 -2.51 -6.36
C ARG A 130 -12.65 -1.41 -7.22
N GLU A 131 -13.42 -0.52 -6.61
CA GLU A 131 -14.03 0.59 -7.33
C GLU A 131 -13.23 1.87 -7.11
N THR A 132 -12.57 2.35 -8.16
CA THR A 132 -12.14 3.75 -8.22
C THR A 132 -13.40 4.59 -8.39
N ARG A 133 -13.58 5.64 -7.57
CA ARG A 133 -14.65 6.63 -7.76
C ARG A 133 -14.49 7.30 -9.14
N GLY A 134 -15.09 6.70 -10.16
CA GLY A 134 -14.94 7.09 -11.56
C GLY A 134 -15.65 8.40 -11.87
N GLY A 135 -15.22 9.06 -12.95
CA GLY A 135 -15.83 10.30 -13.44
C GLY A 135 -15.22 11.57 -12.87
N ILE A 136 -16.05 12.59 -12.65
CA ILE A 136 -15.63 13.96 -12.29
C ILE A 136 -14.90 13.99 -10.94
N VAL A 137 -15.28 13.15 -9.98
CA VAL A 137 -14.67 13.11 -8.64
C VAL A 137 -13.21 12.64 -8.70
N GLY A 138 -12.91 11.58 -9.47
CA GLY A 138 -11.54 11.13 -9.70
C GLY A 138 -10.70 12.18 -10.42
N PHE A 139 -11.27 12.86 -11.42
CA PHE A 139 -10.61 13.96 -12.12
C PHE A 139 -10.27 15.14 -11.18
N MET A 140 -11.23 15.58 -10.35
CA MET A 140 -11.01 16.66 -9.38
C MET A 140 -9.93 16.32 -8.36
N ARG A 141 -9.81 15.04 -7.95
CA ARG A 141 -8.72 14.60 -7.06
C ARG A 141 -7.36 14.74 -7.73
N TYR A 142 -7.19 14.23 -8.94
CA TYR A 142 -5.93 14.40 -9.68
C TYR A 142 -5.62 15.87 -9.94
N TRP A 143 -6.63 16.67 -10.30
CA TRP A 143 -6.50 18.12 -10.46
C TRP A 143 -6.00 18.79 -9.19
N THR A 144 -6.55 18.41 -8.03
CA THR A 144 -6.13 18.95 -6.72
C THR A 144 -4.69 18.56 -6.41
N ILE A 145 -4.28 17.31 -6.63
CA ILE A 145 -2.89 16.89 -6.40
C ILE A 145 -1.92 17.66 -7.31
N ILE A 146 -2.26 17.81 -8.59
CA ILE A 146 -1.40 18.48 -9.59
C ILE A 146 -1.29 19.98 -9.30
N SER A 147 -2.36 20.63 -8.87
CA SER A 147 -2.37 22.08 -8.60
C SER A 147 -1.90 22.43 -7.18
N LEU A 148 -2.48 21.79 -6.17
CA LEU A 148 -2.24 22.09 -4.76
C LEU A 148 -0.94 21.47 -4.25
N GLY A 149 -0.54 20.30 -4.77
CA GLY A 149 0.68 19.61 -4.36
C GLY A 149 1.93 20.48 -4.48
N PRO A 150 2.21 21.10 -5.65
CA PRO A 150 3.33 22.03 -5.81
C PRO A 150 3.26 23.26 -4.92
N ILE A 151 2.06 23.80 -4.67
CA ILE A 151 1.87 24.97 -3.83
C ILE A 151 2.17 24.64 -2.36
N LEU A 152 1.70 23.49 -1.87
CA LEU A 152 1.96 23.01 -0.51
C LEU A 152 3.44 22.69 -0.30
N LEU A 153 4.08 22.05 -1.28
CA LEU A 153 5.52 21.80 -1.22
C LEU A 153 6.31 23.12 -1.28
N GLY A 154 5.97 24.01 -2.21
CA GLY A 154 6.58 25.33 -2.34
C GLY A 154 6.45 26.16 -1.06
N SER A 155 5.28 26.18 -0.43
CA SER A 155 5.05 26.91 0.82
C SER A 155 5.81 26.27 2.00
N ALA A 156 5.84 24.94 2.09
CA ALA A 156 6.65 24.24 3.08
C ALA A 156 8.14 24.60 2.96
N PHE A 157 8.65 24.84 1.75
CA PHE A 157 10.02 25.31 1.54
C PHE A 157 10.23 26.76 1.96
N VAL A 158 9.33 27.67 1.59
CA VAL A 158 9.42 29.06 2.06
C VAL A 158 9.46 29.10 3.59
N ILE A 159 8.61 28.31 4.25
CA ILE A 159 8.58 28.20 5.71
C ILE A 159 9.88 27.59 6.24
N SER A 160 10.34 26.46 5.68
CA SER A 160 11.58 25.81 6.10
C SER A 160 12.80 26.71 5.93
N SER A 161 12.84 27.48 4.84
CA SER A 161 13.87 28.48 4.58
C SER A 161 13.83 29.64 5.54
N ALA A 162 12.63 30.14 5.86
CA ALA A 162 12.47 31.21 6.82
C ALA A 162 12.92 30.76 8.21
N VAL A 163 12.59 29.52 8.60
CA VAL A 163 13.09 28.92 9.85
C VAL A 163 14.60 28.73 9.81
N ALA A 164 15.15 28.28 8.68
CA ALA A 164 16.60 28.11 8.51
C ALA A 164 17.38 29.43 8.51
N SER A 165 16.77 30.53 8.04
CA SER A 165 17.38 31.86 8.01
C SER A 165 17.20 32.64 9.31
N MET A 166 16.26 32.24 10.17
CA MET A 166 16.17 32.75 11.52
C MET A 166 17.44 32.35 12.29
N ASN A 167 18.02 33.31 13.01
CA ASN A 167 19.27 33.17 13.79
C ASN A 167 19.17 32.17 14.98
N ILE A 168 18.10 31.35 15.00
CA ILE A 168 17.83 30.24 15.92
C ILE A 168 18.86 29.12 15.75
N LEU A 169 19.48 29.03 14.56
CA LEU A 169 20.56 28.10 14.22
C LEU A 169 21.97 28.67 14.46
N SER A 170 22.10 29.92 14.92
CA SER A 170 23.40 30.37 15.46
C SER A 170 23.67 29.54 16.71
N ASN A 171 24.93 29.14 16.92
CA ASN A 171 25.41 28.22 17.96
C ASN A 171 25.09 28.63 19.43
N ASN A 172 24.18 29.57 19.68
CA ASN A 172 23.78 30.07 20.99
C ASN A 172 22.26 30.28 21.09
N PHE A 173 21.47 29.20 21.05
CA PHE A 173 20.11 29.26 21.58
C PHE A 173 20.15 28.90 23.06
N ALA A 174 19.85 29.87 23.94
CA ALA A 174 19.76 29.67 25.39
C ALA A 174 21.01 29.09 26.08
N GLY A 175 22.22 29.33 25.55
CA GLY A 175 23.50 28.90 26.17
C GLY A 175 23.88 27.44 25.96
N TYR A 176 23.15 26.71 25.11
CA TYR A 176 23.52 25.36 24.67
C TYR A 176 24.07 25.41 23.23
N GLU A 177 25.23 24.78 22.99
CA GLU A 177 25.79 24.58 21.64
C GLU A 177 24.89 23.62 20.84
N LEU A 178 23.86 24.17 20.19
CA LEU A 178 23.04 23.40 19.26
C LEU A 178 23.80 23.26 17.94
N ASN A 179 24.09 22.03 17.54
CA ASN A 179 24.66 21.73 16.23
C ASN A 179 23.61 22.04 15.14
N GLY A 180 23.73 23.21 14.49
CA GLY A 180 22.81 23.65 13.45
C GLY A 180 22.66 22.65 12.29
N ALA A 181 23.70 21.87 11.99
CA ALA A 181 23.61 20.82 10.97
C ALA A 181 22.67 19.67 11.38
N PHE A 182 22.66 19.31 12.67
CA PHE A 182 21.74 18.29 13.19
C PHE A 182 20.29 18.76 13.15
N VAL A 183 20.03 20.02 13.48
CA VAL A 183 18.68 20.61 13.41
C VAL A 183 18.18 20.65 11.97
N LEU A 184 19.01 21.08 11.01
CA LEU A 184 18.66 21.07 9.59
C LEU A 184 18.39 19.65 9.06
N TRP A 185 19.20 18.67 9.48
CA TRP A 185 18.95 17.26 9.16
C TRP A 185 17.61 16.78 9.72
N LEU A 186 17.28 17.12 10.97
CA LEU A 186 16.01 16.76 11.61
C LEU A 186 14.80 17.39 10.90
N ILE A 187 14.91 18.64 10.46
CA ILE A 187 13.88 19.32 9.65
C ILE A 187 13.69 18.59 8.31
N SER A 188 14.78 18.27 7.62
CA SER A 188 14.74 17.54 6.34
C SER A 188 14.13 16.14 6.50
N PHE A 189 14.47 15.43 7.57
CA PHE A 189 13.90 14.14 7.91
C PHE A 189 12.39 14.26 8.22
N GLY A 190 11.99 15.28 8.99
CA GLY A 190 10.58 15.58 9.28
C GLY A 190 9.77 15.87 8.01
N LEU A 191 10.30 16.68 7.09
CA LEU A 191 9.68 16.92 5.78
C LEU A 191 9.53 15.63 4.97
N THR A 192 10.51 14.73 5.04
CA THR A 192 10.44 13.42 4.37
C THR A 192 9.32 12.56 4.96
N ILE A 193 9.18 12.52 6.29
CA ILE A 193 8.05 11.84 6.96
C ILE A 193 6.73 12.44 6.53
N ILE A 194 6.59 13.76 6.52
CA ILE A 194 5.36 14.45 6.09
C ILE A 194 5.03 14.09 4.64
N GLY A 195 6.02 14.07 3.75
CA GLY A 195 5.85 13.67 2.35
C GLY A 195 5.33 12.24 2.21
N PHE A 196 5.95 11.28 2.89
CA PHE A 196 5.46 9.89 2.92
C PHE A 196 4.07 9.77 3.55
N PHE A 197 3.78 10.53 4.61
CA PHE A 197 2.47 10.54 5.26
C PHE A 197 1.36 10.95 4.30
N PHE A 198 1.51 12.08 3.60
CA PHE A 198 0.53 12.53 2.61
C PHE A 198 0.39 11.54 1.46
N LEU A 199 1.52 10.98 1.01
CA LEU A 199 1.54 9.98 -0.05
C LEU A 199 0.76 8.71 0.35
N TYR A 200 0.87 8.26 1.60
CA TYR A 200 0.14 7.10 2.12
C TYR A 200 -1.30 7.39 2.51
N TRP A 201 -1.63 8.60 2.92
CA TRP A 201 -2.96 8.96 3.39
C TRP A 201 -3.89 9.43 2.26
N THR A 202 -3.38 10.16 1.27
CA THR A 202 -4.21 10.83 0.25
C THR A 202 -4.38 10.04 -1.04
N ILE A 203 -3.37 9.25 -1.45
CA ILE A 203 -3.41 8.54 -2.74
C ILE A 203 -4.41 7.37 -2.75
N PRO A 204 -4.45 6.49 -1.74
CA PRO A 204 -5.37 5.37 -1.75
C PRO A 204 -6.82 5.84 -1.80
N ASN A 205 -7.64 5.18 -2.61
CA ASN A 205 -9.07 5.46 -2.69
C ASN A 205 -9.85 4.71 -1.59
N ARG A 206 -9.40 4.86 -0.35
CA ARG A 206 -9.98 4.26 0.86
C ARG A 206 -9.68 5.14 2.08
N THR A 207 -10.55 5.12 3.08
CA THR A 207 -10.25 5.74 4.38
C THR A 207 -9.13 4.98 5.11
N ILE A 208 -8.02 5.68 5.39
CA ILE A 208 -6.85 5.11 6.07
C ILE A 208 -6.73 5.71 7.48
N PRO A 209 -6.54 4.88 8.53
CA PRO A 209 -6.25 5.38 9.86
C PRO A 209 -4.97 6.22 9.87
N ILE A 210 -5.05 7.45 10.39
CA ILE A 210 -3.93 8.40 10.45
C ILE A 210 -2.73 7.78 11.17
N TYR A 211 -2.96 7.02 12.24
CA TYR A 211 -1.92 6.36 13.01
C TYR A 211 -1.12 5.34 12.17
N SER A 212 -1.80 4.50 11.38
CA SER A 212 -1.15 3.55 10.48
C SER A 212 -0.32 4.26 9.42
N ALA A 213 -0.84 5.35 8.85
CA ALA A 213 -0.14 6.15 7.84
C ALA A 213 1.11 6.83 8.39
N ILE A 214 1.08 7.39 9.61
CA ILE A 214 2.23 8.05 10.24
C ILE A 214 3.33 7.03 10.57
N ILE A 215 2.99 5.87 11.13
CA ILE A 215 4.01 4.84 11.44
C ILE A 215 4.66 4.33 10.15
N ALA A 216 3.86 4.06 9.12
CA ALA A 216 4.37 3.68 7.81
C ALA A 216 5.27 4.77 7.21
N ALA A 217 4.91 6.05 7.37
CA ALA A 217 5.72 7.17 6.91
C ALA A 217 7.06 7.27 7.64
N CYS A 218 7.09 7.12 8.96
CA CYS A 218 8.33 7.08 9.74
C CYS A 218 9.23 5.90 9.32
N PHE A 219 8.62 4.72 9.12
CA PHE A 219 9.33 3.54 8.65
C PHE A 219 9.96 3.79 7.27
N SER A 220 9.17 4.26 6.29
CA SER A 220 9.65 4.51 4.94
C SER A 220 10.67 5.64 4.87
N ALA A 221 10.49 6.72 5.63
CA ALA A 221 11.47 7.80 5.70
C ALA A 221 12.82 7.30 6.23
N THR A 222 12.81 6.45 7.25
CA THR A 222 14.02 5.84 7.79
C THR A 222 14.72 4.96 6.75
N LEU A 223 13.96 4.06 6.08
CA LEU A 223 14.52 3.21 5.02
C LEU A 223 15.04 4.03 3.85
N PHE A 224 14.35 5.11 3.49
CA PHE A 224 14.74 5.98 2.38
C PHE A 224 16.03 6.75 2.70
N GLU A 225 16.20 7.23 3.94
CA GLU A 225 17.44 7.84 4.40
C GLU A 225 18.61 6.84 4.38
N LEU A 226 18.38 5.61 4.87
CA LEU A 226 19.35 4.52 4.78
C LEU A 226 19.71 4.20 3.32
N LEU A 227 18.73 4.15 2.43
CA LEU A 227 18.95 3.93 1.00
C LEU A 227 19.79 5.05 0.39
N LYS A 228 19.49 6.33 0.69
CA LYS A 228 20.31 7.49 0.25
C LYS A 228 21.77 7.33 0.66
N ASN A 229 22.01 6.94 1.91
CA ASN A 229 23.36 6.76 2.44
C ASN A 229 24.08 5.57 1.82
N ILE A 230 23.43 4.40 1.74
CA ILE A 230 23.98 3.19 1.11
C ILE A 230 24.29 3.45 -0.36
N PHE A 231 23.38 4.09 -1.09
CA PHE A 231 23.56 4.37 -2.51
C PHE A 231 24.66 5.40 -2.74
N SER A 232 24.74 6.45 -1.92
CA SER A 232 25.82 7.44 -1.97
C SER A 232 27.18 6.79 -1.71
N PHE A 233 27.26 5.92 -0.70
CA PHE A 233 28.48 5.17 -0.39
C PHE A 233 28.84 4.18 -1.50
N ALA A 234 27.87 3.46 -2.05
CA ALA A 234 28.10 2.56 -3.17
C ALA A 234 28.68 3.34 -4.35
N MET A 235 28.05 4.44 -4.75
CA MET A 235 28.49 5.26 -5.88
C MET A 235 29.86 5.90 -5.69
N SER A 236 30.23 6.33 -4.48
CA SER A 236 31.57 6.89 -4.24
C SER A 236 32.69 5.86 -4.39
N ASN A 237 32.38 4.57 -4.23
CA ASN A 237 33.32 3.46 -4.38
C ASN A 237 33.20 2.75 -5.76
N PHE A 238 32.18 3.10 -6.56
CA PHE A 238 31.85 2.40 -7.83
C PHE A 238 32.53 3.01 -9.06
N THR A 239 33.80 3.41 -8.94
CA THR A 239 34.56 4.10 -10.00
C THR A 239 34.77 3.21 -11.25
N SER A 240 34.80 1.89 -11.08
CA SER A 240 35.09 0.92 -12.14
C SER A 240 34.03 0.85 -13.24
N TYR A 241 32.76 1.13 -12.92
CA TYR A 241 31.66 1.00 -13.90
C TYR A 241 31.57 2.22 -14.82
N GLU A 242 31.91 3.40 -14.31
CA GLU A 242 32.07 4.63 -15.10
C GLU A 242 33.26 4.53 -16.06
N LEU A 243 34.34 3.84 -15.68
CA LEU A 243 35.50 3.60 -16.56
C LEU A 243 35.17 2.75 -17.79
N VAL A 244 34.21 1.83 -17.69
CA VAL A 244 33.83 0.92 -18.80
C VAL A 244 32.70 1.50 -19.65
N TYR A 245 31.69 2.11 -19.02
CA TYR A 245 30.46 2.55 -19.69
C TYR A 245 30.32 4.09 -19.81
N GLY A 246 31.20 4.87 -19.16
CA GLY A 246 31.16 6.33 -19.19
C GLY A 246 29.78 6.89 -18.81
N ALA A 247 29.33 7.90 -19.56
CA ALA A 247 28.03 8.55 -19.34
C ALA A 247 26.81 7.60 -19.46
N PHE A 248 26.95 6.45 -20.13
CA PHE A 248 25.86 5.47 -20.23
C PHE A 248 25.51 4.82 -18.88
N ALA A 249 26.46 4.74 -17.95
CA ALA A 249 26.25 4.19 -16.61
C ALA A 249 25.15 4.94 -15.82
N ALA A 250 24.95 6.23 -16.11
CA ALA A 250 23.97 7.07 -15.42
C ALA A 250 22.53 6.53 -15.52
N ILE A 251 22.13 5.99 -16.67
CA ILE A 251 20.74 5.57 -16.90
C ILE A 251 20.39 4.31 -16.08
N PRO A 252 21.14 3.19 -16.14
CA PRO A 252 20.84 2.02 -15.32
C PRO A 252 20.92 2.31 -13.81
N ILE A 253 21.88 3.13 -13.38
CA ILE A 253 22.03 3.53 -11.98
C ILE A 253 20.81 4.33 -11.52
N PHE A 254 20.35 5.28 -12.32
CA PHE A 254 19.15 6.05 -12.03
C PHE A 254 17.87 5.19 -12.00
N LEU A 255 17.73 4.24 -12.92
CA LEU A 255 16.62 3.28 -12.91
C LEU A 255 16.65 2.40 -11.66
N LEU A 256 17.83 1.94 -11.25
CA LEU A 256 17.99 1.18 -10.01
C LEU A 256 17.61 2.02 -8.78
N TRP A 257 18.03 3.28 -8.74
CA TRP A 257 17.68 4.23 -7.68
C TRP A 257 16.16 4.39 -7.54
N ILE A 258 15.47 4.65 -8.65
CA ILE A 258 14.01 4.78 -8.67
C ILE A 258 13.34 3.46 -8.29
N PHE A 259 13.84 2.33 -8.80
CA PHE A 259 13.30 1.01 -8.48
C PHE A 259 13.37 0.72 -6.98
N LEU A 260 14.52 0.94 -6.36
CA LEU A 260 14.69 0.75 -4.91
C LEU A 260 13.80 1.73 -4.11
N SER A 261 13.68 2.98 -4.57
CA SER A 261 12.79 3.98 -3.97
C SER A 261 11.34 3.53 -4.00
N TRP A 262 10.83 3.03 -5.13
CA TRP A 262 9.47 2.51 -5.24
C TRP A 262 9.24 1.26 -4.38
N ASN A 263 10.24 0.39 -4.23
CA ASN A 263 10.13 -0.75 -3.32
C ASN A 263 9.92 -0.27 -1.88
N ILE A 264 10.65 0.76 -1.42
CA ILE A 264 10.44 1.36 -0.09
C ILE A 264 9.04 1.97 0.02
N VAL A 265 8.63 2.74 -1.00
CA VAL A 265 7.32 3.39 -1.04
C VAL A 265 6.21 2.33 -0.88
N LEU A 266 6.21 1.29 -1.72
CA LEU A 266 5.19 0.24 -1.70
C LEU A 266 5.25 -0.60 -0.43
N LEU A 267 6.45 -0.85 0.11
CA LEU A 267 6.61 -1.54 1.39
C LEU A 267 5.97 -0.73 2.53
N GLY A 268 6.10 0.60 2.53
CA GLY A 268 5.40 1.45 3.49
C GLY A 268 3.88 1.40 3.36
N VAL A 269 3.34 1.36 2.13
CA VAL A 269 1.89 1.15 1.93
C VAL A 269 1.45 -0.18 2.53
N GLU A 270 2.24 -1.23 2.30
CA GLU A 270 1.99 -2.57 2.86
C GLU A 270 2.05 -2.58 4.39
N VAL A 271 3.00 -1.86 4.99
CA VAL A 271 3.08 -1.67 6.45
C VAL A 271 1.85 -0.92 6.97
N SER A 272 1.40 0.13 6.28
CA SER A 272 0.18 0.87 6.65
C SER A 272 -1.06 -0.02 6.61
N TYR A 273 -1.19 -0.83 5.56
CA TYR A 273 -2.25 -1.83 5.44
C TYR A 273 -2.15 -2.88 6.55
N ALA A 274 -0.96 -3.44 6.78
CA ALA A 274 -0.73 -4.44 7.81
C ALA A 274 -1.00 -3.91 9.21
N LEU A 275 -0.63 -2.68 9.56
CA LEU A 275 -0.96 -2.08 10.86
C LEU A 275 -2.47 -1.94 11.08
N THR A 276 -3.20 -1.68 9.99
CA THR A 276 -4.65 -1.59 10.03
C THR A 276 -5.28 -2.98 10.15
N ALA A 277 -4.79 -3.96 9.41
CA ALA A 277 -5.38 -5.29 9.35
C ALA A 277 -4.93 -6.25 10.47
N PHE A 278 -3.71 -6.05 11.02
CA PHE A 278 -3.07 -6.91 12.01
C PHE A 278 -3.43 -6.52 13.46
N HIS A 279 -4.69 -6.20 13.72
CA HIS A 279 -5.15 -5.85 15.08
C HIS A 279 -5.60 -7.07 15.90
N SER A 280 -6.15 -8.10 15.26
CA SER A 280 -6.68 -9.27 15.98
C SER A 280 -5.55 -10.09 16.61
N GLN A 281 -5.69 -10.52 17.86
CA GLN A 281 -4.70 -11.39 18.52
C GLN A 281 -4.90 -12.88 18.21
N LYS A 282 -6.02 -13.28 17.61
CA LYS A 282 -6.36 -14.68 17.37
C LYS A 282 -5.61 -15.21 16.15
N ILE A 283 -4.85 -16.29 16.29
CA ILE A 283 -4.35 -17.08 15.16
C ILE A 283 -5.27 -18.29 15.08
N GLN A 284 -6.32 -18.20 14.28
CA GLN A 284 -7.19 -19.34 14.01
C GLN A 284 -7.27 -19.55 12.50
N THR A 285 -7.15 -20.81 12.09
CA THR A 285 -7.38 -21.25 10.72
C THR A 285 -8.52 -22.23 10.79
N ARG A 286 -9.72 -21.80 10.41
CA ARG A 286 -10.88 -22.67 10.24
C ARG A 286 -11.07 -23.01 8.77
N HIS A 287 -11.91 -24.01 8.53
CA HIS A 287 -12.37 -24.31 7.18
C HIS A 287 -13.07 -23.08 6.57
N PRO A 288 -12.77 -22.67 5.31
CA PRO A 288 -13.27 -21.42 4.71
C PRO A 288 -14.80 -21.24 4.75
N VAL A 289 -15.55 -22.33 4.58
CA VAL A 289 -17.02 -22.30 4.66
C VAL A 289 -17.51 -21.89 6.07
N LEU A 290 -16.87 -22.40 7.13
CA LEU A 290 -17.23 -22.06 8.51
C LEU A 290 -16.90 -20.60 8.80
N MET A 291 -15.76 -20.12 8.31
CA MET A 291 -15.35 -18.71 8.42
C MET A 291 -16.35 -17.76 7.75
N LEU A 292 -16.83 -18.12 6.56
CA LEU A 292 -17.84 -17.33 5.87
C LEU A 292 -19.17 -17.31 6.64
N LEU A 293 -19.53 -18.39 7.32
CA LEU A 293 -20.70 -18.43 8.19
C LEU A 293 -20.51 -17.56 9.45
N ASP A 294 -19.33 -17.59 10.09
CA ASP A 294 -19.01 -16.71 11.22
C ASP A 294 -19.14 -15.23 10.82
N VAL A 295 -18.62 -14.88 9.64
CA VAL A 295 -18.74 -13.53 9.10
C VAL A 295 -20.19 -13.19 8.76
N LEU A 296 -20.94 -14.10 8.13
CA LEU A 296 -22.37 -13.89 7.85
C LEU A 296 -23.20 -13.74 9.14
N GLU A 297 -22.84 -14.42 10.21
CA GLU A 297 -23.46 -14.25 11.52
C GLU A 297 -23.25 -12.83 12.05
N LEU A 298 -22.03 -12.27 11.94
CA LEU A 298 -21.75 -10.88 12.27
C LEU A 298 -22.63 -9.92 11.47
N PHE A 299 -22.69 -10.11 10.14
CA PHE A 299 -23.55 -9.32 9.27
C PHE A 299 -25.02 -9.39 9.70
N TYR A 300 -25.51 -10.58 10.03
CA TYR A 300 -26.88 -10.78 10.47
C TYR A 300 -27.17 -10.11 11.83
N LYS A 301 -26.26 -10.20 12.80
CA LYS A 301 -26.37 -9.53 14.10
C LYS A 301 -26.38 -8.00 13.94
N LYS A 302 -25.48 -7.45 13.13
CA LYS A 302 -25.38 -6.01 12.85
C LYS A 302 -26.58 -5.47 12.07
N GLN A 303 -27.08 -6.23 11.09
CA GLN A 303 -28.29 -5.89 10.36
C GLN A 303 -29.51 -5.75 11.28
N LYS A 304 -29.66 -6.61 12.29
CA LYS A 304 -30.77 -6.51 13.28
C LYS A 304 -30.73 -5.21 14.08
N LEU A 305 -29.55 -4.62 14.27
CA LEU A 305 -29.35 -3.35 14.95
C LEU A 305 -29.40 -2.14 13.99
N GLY A 306 -29.51 -2.38 12.68
CA GLY A 306 -29.41 -1.33 11.66
C GLY A 306 -27.99 -0.80 11.46
N GLU A 307 -26.98 -1.55 11.88
CA GLU A 307 -25.56 -1.17 11.79
C GLU A 307 -24.88 -1.82 10.58
N SER A 308 -23.82 -1.16 10.11
CA SER A 308 -22.89 -1.68 9.11
C SER A 308 -21.74 -2.47 9.79
N VAL A 309 -21.02 -3.23 8.98
CA VAL A 309 -19.84 -3.99 9.38
C VAL A 309 -18.59 -3.34 8.79
N THR A 310 -17.61 -3.06 9.64
CA THR A 310 -16.29 -2.59 9.22
C THR A 310 -15.36 -3.77 8.90
N ASP A 311 -14.33 -3.55 8.07
CA ASP A 311 -13.29 -4.58 7.85
C ASP A 311 -12.62 -5.01 9.15
N LEU A 312 -12.43 -4.07 10.09
CA LEU A 312 -11.80 -4.35 11.37
C LEU A 312 -12.61 -5.37 12.19
N GLU A 313 -13.93 -5.21 12.24
CA GLU A 313 -14.82 -6.15 12.94
C GLU A 313 -14.83 -7.52 12.26
N ALA A 314 -14.90 -7.56 10.92
CA ALA A 314 -14.84 -8.82 10.18
C ALA A 314 -13.49 -9.53 10.38
N LEU A 315 -12.37 -8.79 10.31
CA LEU A 315 -11.02 -9.31 10.51
C LEU A 315 -10.79 -9.80 11.94
N ASP A 316 -11.45 -9.22 12.95
CA ASP A 316 -11.35 -9.70 14.33
C ASP A 316 -11.99 -11.08 14.52
N ILE A 317 -13.08 -11.36 13.82
CA ILE A 317 -13.71 -12.69 13.80
C ILE A 317 -12.82 -13.69 13.08
N MET A 318 -12.29 -13.32 11.91
CA MET A 318 -11.50 -14.25 11.10
C MET A 318 -10.11 -14.54 11.69
N GLY A 319 -9.55 -13.60 12.44
CA GLY A 319 -8.21 -13.73 13.01
C GLY A 319 -7.08 -13.59 11.98
N ARG A 320 -5.85 -13.56 12.50
CA ARG A 320 -4.63 -13.17 11.76
C ARG A 320 -4.28 -14.05 10.58
N GLY A 321 -4.61 -15.35 10.65
CA GLY A 321 -4.27 -16.32 9.61
C GLY A 321 -5.00 -16.05 8.29
N GLU A 322 -6.15 -15.39 8.36
CA GLU A 322 -7.11 -15.29 7.26
C GLU A 322 -7.24 -13.85 6.75
N ILE A 323 -6.48 -12.89 7.30
CA ILE A 323 -6.58 -11.45 6.99
C ILE A 323 -6.67 -11.15 5.51
N GLY A 324 -5.81 -11.75 4.68
CA GLY A 324 -5.87 -11.48 3.24
C GLY A 324 -6.55 -12.57 2.41
N ARG A 325 -7.36 -13.43 3.04
CA ARG A 325 -8.48 -14.10 2.37
C ARG A 325 -9.74 -13.23 2.41
N TRP A 326 -9.84 -12.29 3.34
CA TRP A 326 -10.99 -11.37 3.49
C TRP A 326 -11.49 -10.77 2.17
N PRO A 327 -10.63 -10.19 1.30
CA PRO A 327 -11.11 -9.59 0.05
C PRO A 327 -11.73 -10.60 -0.91
N GLY A 328 -11.28 -11.86 -0.86
CA GLY A 328 -11.87 -12.95 -1.62
C GLY A 328 -13.20 -13.42 -1.04
N TYR A 329 -13.34 -13.43 0.30
CA TYR A 329 -14.61 -13.71 0.97
C TYR A 329 -15.66 -12.63 0.68
N VAL A 330 -15.28 -11.35 0.76
CA VAL A 330 -16.16 -10.24 0.36
C VAL A 330 -16.65 -10.43 -1.07
N GLU A 331 -15.75 -10.73 -2.01
CA GLU A 331 -16.12 -10.98 -3.40
C GLU A 331 -17.11 -12.13 -3.57
N MET A 332 -16.89 -13.25 -2.87
CA MET A 332 -17.80 -14.39 -2.92
C MET A 332 -19.19 -14.01 -2.40
N LEU A 333 -19.26 -13.24 -1.32
CA LEU A 333 -20.52 -12.76 -0.73
C LEU A 333 -21.21 -11.71 -1.61
N GLU A 334 -20.47 -10.78 -2.20
CA GLU A 334 -20.99 -9.77 -3.14
C GLU A 334 -21.51 -10.43 -4.42
N LYS A 335 -20.79 -11.42 -4.99
CA LYS A 335 -21.21 -12.17 -6.18
C LYS A 335 -22.52 -12.93 -5.95
N GLN A 336 -22.77 -13.37 -4.72
CA GLN A 336 -24.03 -14.00 -4.31
C GLN A 336 -25.13 -12.99 -3.92
N ASN A 337 -24.86 -11.69 -4.06
CA ASN A 337 -25.72 -10.59 -3.63
C ASN A 337 -26.10 -10.67 -2.14
N LEU A 338 -25.21 -11.18 -1.28
CA LEU A 338 -25.47 -11.26 0.16
C LEU A 338 -25.13 -9.95 0.85
N ILE A 339 -23.97 -9.38 0.51
CA ILE A 339 -23.49 -8.11 1.07
C ILE A 339 -23.26 -7.08 -0.04
N LYS A 340 -23.20 -5.81 0.35
CA LYS A 340 -22.75 -4.72 -0.52
C LYS A 340 -21.97 -3.69 0.27
N ARG A 341 -21.01 -3.04 -0.40
CA ARG A 341 -20.23 -1.95 0.17
C ARG A 341 -20.98 -0.62 0.14
N THR A 342 -20.83 0.17 1.20
CA THR A 342 -21.42 1.51 1.36
C THR A 342 -20.42 2.60 0.95
N ASP A 343 -20.90 3.84 0.83
CA ASP A 343 -20.05 5.01 0.50
C ASP A 343 -18.96 5.31 1.55
N LYS A 344 -19.14 4.78 2.77
CA LYS A 344 -18.20 4.92 3.90
C LYS A 344 -17.15 3.80 3.95
N ASP A 345 -17.02 3.00 2.90
CA ASP A 345 -16.11 1.84 2.83
C ASP A 345 -16.51 0.65 3.73
N GLU A 346 -17.71 0.68 4.33
CA GLU A 346 -18.27 -0.36 5.21
C GLU A 346 -19.18 -1.32 4.43
N TYR A 347 -19.60 -2.42 5.06
CA TYR A 347 -20.42 -3.45 4.43
C TYR A 347 -21.78 -3.59 5.10
N VAL A 348 -22.81 -3.87 4.30
CA VAL A 348 -24.18 -4.14 4.78
C VAL A 348 -24.72 -5.41 4.16
N LEU A 349 -25.55 -6.13 4.92
CA LEU A 349 -26.29 -7.28 4.42
C LEU A 349 -27.50 -6.80 3.61
N VAL A 350 -27.55 -7.14 2.32
CA VAL A 350 -28.56 -6.66 1.36
C VAL A 350 -29.61 -7.69 1.00
N ARG A 351 -29.42 -8.95 1.43
CA ARG A 351 -30.35 -10.06 1.15
C ARG A 351 -30.93 -10.63 2.43
N ASN A 352 -32.21 -11.00 2.38
CA ASN A 352 -32.86 -11.68 3.48
C ASN A 352 -32.34 -13.12 3.59
N LEU A 353 -31.66 -13.45 4.69
CA LEU A 353 -31.10 -14.78 4.94
C LEU A 353 -32.18 -15.85 5.15
N SER A 354 -33.44 -15.51 5.41
CA SER A 354 -34.53 -16.49 5.48
C SER A 354 -34.86 -17.12 4.11
N GLN A 355 -34.40 -16.50 3.02
CA GLN A 355 -34.58 -16.96 1.64
C GLN A 355 -33.31 -17.62 1.06
N VAL A 356 -32.28 -17.82 1.88
CA VAL A 356 -31.01 -18.41 1.47
C VAL A 356 -30.80 -19.67 2.27
N ASP A 357 -30.93 -20.83 1.64
CA ASP A 357 -30.60 -22.10 2.27
C ASP A 357 -29.09 -22.36 2.23
N PHE A 358 -28.62 -23.17 3.18
CA PHE A 358 -27.19 -23.48 3.33
C PHE A 358 -26.61 -24.20 2.09
N TRP A 359 -27.38 -25.06 1.43
CA TRP A 359 -26.90 -25.83 0.28
C TRP A 359 -26.65 -24.93 -0.93
N SER A 360 -27.59 -24.04 -1.24
CA SER A 360 -27.44 -23.03 -2.29
C SER A 360 -26.28 -22.07 -2.01
N PHE A 361 -26.10 -21.67 -0.75
CA PHE A 361 -24.96 -20.85 -0.34
C PHE A 361 -23.62 -21.58 -0.53
N TYR A 362 -23.53 -22.82 -0.05
CA TYR A 362 -22.32 -23.64 -0.11
C TYR A 362 -21.90 -23.97 -1.55
N THR A 363 -22.86 -24.38 -2.39
CA THR A 363 -22.57 -24.80 -3.77
C THR A 363 -22.03 -23.67 -4.66
N ALA A 364 -22.25 -22.41 -4.27
CA ALA A 364 -21.69 -21.25 -4.95
C ALA A 364 -20.22 -20.94 -4.54
N LEU A 365 -19.68 -21.63 -3.54
CA LEU A 365 -18.32 -21.44 -3.05
C LEU A 365 -17.34 -22.44 -3.70
N PRO A 366 -16.06 -22.05 -3.90
CA PRO A 366 -15.04 -22.93 -4.49
C PRO A 366 -14.41 -23.88 -3.46
N PHE A 367 -15.08 -24.15 -2.34
CA PHE A 367 -14.56 -24.93 -1.22
C PHE A 367 -15.31 -26.25 -1.07
N SER A 368 -14.62 -27.28 -0.57
CA SER A 368 -15.27 -28.54 -0.19
C SER A 368 -16.17 -28.38 1.03
N LEU A 369 -17.09 -29.31 1.25
CA LEU A 369 -17.88 -29.34 2.48
C LEU A 369 -16.94 -29.63 3.68
N PRO A 370 -17.11 -28.94 4.83
CA PRO A 370 -16.34 -29.24 6.04
C PRO A 370 -16.51 -30.70 6.44
N ARG A 371 -15.40 -31.37 6.77
CA ARG A 371 -15.40 -32.75 7.26
C ARG A 371 -15.51 -32.80 8.78
N ARG A 372 -15.72 -34.00 9.34
CA ARG A 372 -15.80 -34.21 10.80
C ARG A 372 -14.65 -33.57 11.58
N GLN A 373 -13.43 -33.66 11.07
CA GLN A 373 -12.24 -33.08 11.70
C GLN A 373 -12.27 -31.53 11.74
N ASP A 374 -12.93 -30.90 10.76
CA ASP A 374 -13.00 -29.44 10.66
C ASP A 374 -14.03 -28.87 11.63
N VAL A 375 -15.06 -29.66 11.97
CA VAL A 375 -16.10 -29.33 12.94
C VAL A 375 -15.58 -29.40 14.38
N GLY A 376 -14.45 -30.06 14.66
CA GLY A 376 -13.93 -30.23 16.02
C GLY A 376 -13.29 -28.99 16.67
N ASN A 377 -12.92 -27.96 15.89
CA ASN A 377 -12.26 -26.74 16.37
C ASN A 377 -13.28 -25.60 16.61
N ILE A 378 -14.12 -25.73 17.65
CA ILE A 378 -15.29 -24.88 17.87
C ILE A 378 -14.99 -23.69 18.82
N HIS A 379 -15.58 -22.52 18.53
CA HIS A 379 -15.66 -21.39 19.46
C HIS A 379 -16.84 -21.69 20.40
N PRO A 380 -16.69 -21.54 21.72
CA PRO A 380 -17.78 -21.76 22.67
C PRO A 380 -19.06 -20.97 22.33
N ASP A 381 -18.91 -19.89 21.57
CA ASP A 381 -19.94 -18.88 21.27
C ASP A 381 -20.71 -19.13 19.96
N ASP A 382 -20.34 -20.15 19.16
CA ASP A 382 -20.96 -20.41 17.85
C ASP A 382 -22.30 -21.15 17.99
N GLU A 383 -23.37 -20.42 18.36
CA GLU A 383 -24.72 -21.00 18.52
C GLU A 383 -25.24 -21.67 17.24
N TRP A 384 -24.85 -21.16 16.06
CA TRP A 384 -25.24 -21.74 14.77
C TRP A 384 -24.62 -23.12 14.55
N MET A 385 -23.45 -23.40 15.14
CA MET A 385 -22.77 -24.70 15.03
C MET A 385 -23.55 -25.80 15.74
N GLN A 386 -24.28 -25.47 16.82
CA GLN A 386 -25.16 -26.43 17.49
C GLN A 386 -26.27 -26.94 16.56
N LYS A 387 -26.68 -26.13 15.57
CA LYS A 387 -27.71 -26.49 14.59
C LYS A 387 -27.13 -27.19 13.36
N LEU A 388 -26.03 -26.70 12.81
CA LEU A 388 -25.47 -27.21 11.55
C LEU A 388 -24.42 -28.32 11.75
N GLY A 389 -23.67 -28.28 12.84
CA GLY A 389 -22.58 -29.21 13.14
C GLY A 389 -22.99 -30.68 13.11
N PRO A 390 -24.08 -31.10 13.80
CA PRO A 390 -24.54 -32.48 13.76
C PRO A 390 -24.86 -32.97 12.34
N ALA A 391 -25.52 -32.14 11.53
CA ALA A 391 -25.88 -32.47 10.15
C ALA A 391 -24.64 -32.61 9.25
N LEU A 392 -23.61 -31.79 9.45
CA LEU A 392 -22.34 -31.91 8.73
C LEU A 392 -21.60 -33.20 9.06
N ILE A 393 -21.57 -33.58 10.34
CA ILE A 393 -20.94 -34.83 10.80
C ILE A 393 -21.68 -36.04 10.24
N GLU A 394 -23.01 -36.06 10.33
CA GLU A 394 -23.84 -37.14 9.79
C GLU A 394 -23.67 -37.28 8.27
N SER A 395 -23.58 -36.14 7.55
CA SER A 395 -23.35 -36.13 6.11
C SER A 395 -21.98 -36.69 5.73
N ASP A 396 -20.92 -36.34 6.45
CA ASP A 396 -19.56 -36.86 6.23
C ASP A 396 -19.50 -38.37 6.51
N ASP A 397 -20.11 -38.82 7.61
CA ASP A 397 -20.21 -40.24 7.96
C ASP A 397 -20.97 -41.04 6.89
N TYR A 398 -22.08 -40.48 6.37
CA TYR A 398 -22.85 -41.10 5.27
C TYR A 398 -22.04 -41.19 3.98
N LEU A 399 -21.36 -40.11 3.58
CA LEU A 399 -20.51 -40.10 2.39
C LEU A 399 -19.36 -41.09 2.52
N ALA A 400 -18.69 -41.12 3.67
CA ALA A 400 -17.63 -42.08 3.94
C ALA A 400 -18.12 -43.53 3.82
N ALA A 401 -19.29 -43.85 4.39
CA ALA A 401 -19.87 -45.18 4.30
C ALA A 401 -20.26 -45.59 2.86
N LYS A 402 -20.78 -44.65 2.06
CA LYS A 402 -21.21 -44.93 0.67
C LYS A 402 -20.07 -44.98 -0.33
N LEU A 403 -19.01 -44.22 -0.10
CA LEU A 403 -17.87 -44.08 -1.02
C LEU A 403 -16.67 -44.94 -0.63
N ALA A 404 -16.75 -45.71 0.46
CA ALA A 404 -15.74 -46.70 0.87
C ALA A 404 -15.72 -47.94 -0.07
N ILE A 405 -15.55 -47.69 -1.36
CA ILE A 405 -15.46 -48.69 -2.42
C ILE A 405 -13.97 -48.85 -2.77
N PRO A 406 -13.42 -50.08 -2.77
CA PRO A 406 -12.05 -50.30 -3.22
C PRO A 406 -11.82 -49.77 -4.64
N LEU A 407 -10.72 -49.05 -4.85
CA LEU A 407 -10.42 -48.49 -6.18
C LEU A 407 -10.30 -49.58 -7.26
N SER A 408 -9.83 -50.78 -6.90
CA SER A 408 -9.79 -51.93 -7.81
C SER A 408 -11.19 -52.27 -8.35
N THR A 409 -12.22 -52.31 -7.50
CA THR A 409 -13.60 -52.59 -7.93
C THR A 409 -14.21 -51.51 -8.83
N ILE A 410 -13.62 -50.32 -8.90
CA ILE A 410 -14.05 -49.23 -9.81
C ILE A 410 -13.36 -49.37 -11.17
N PHE A 411 -12.11 -49.82 -11.19
CA PHE A 411 -11.27 -49.88 -12.40
C PHE A 411 -11.23 -51.25 -13.08
N GLU A 412 -11.62 -52.32 -12.40
CA GLU A 412 -11.83 -53.61 -13.03
C GLU A 412 -12.89 -53.46 -14.12
N GLU A 413 -12.47 -53.52 -15.39
CA GLU A 413 -13.37 -53.65 -16.53
C GLU A 413 -14.22 -54.91 -16.33
N LYS A 414 -15.54 -54.76 -16.42
CA LYS A 414 -16.48 -55.87 -16.32
C LYS A 414 -16.20 -56.96 -17.35
#